data_AF-A0AA39MZ34-F1
#
_entry.id   AF-A0AA39MZ34-F1
#
_cell.length_a   1.000
_cell.length_b   1.000
_cell.length_c   1.000
_cell.angle_alpha   90.00
_cell.angle_beta   90.00
_cell.angle_gamma   90.00
#
_symmetry.space_group_name_H-M   'P 1'
#
loop_
_entity.id
_entity.type
_entity.pdbx_description
1 polymer ?
#
loop_
_entity_poly.entity_id
_entity_poly.type
_entity_poly.pdbx_seq_one_letter_code
_entity_poly.pdbx_strand_id
1 'polypeptide(L)'
;YRGKKPTWRAVLNALTELQLDGFKDGLNKIQVVNTCAALGLATDAEKEDLIPWLLQSDKGAWKGLQEMGFSKHPSGNAGHYRVAAFICVYNHLSDALTEDQKSSLKFSTSFLEHLLCKQHRW
;
A
#
# COMPACT_ATOMS: atom_id res chain seq x y z
N TYR A 1 -19.20 -14.45 9.03
CA TYR A 1 -19.92 -14.14 7.79
C TYR A 1 -19.49 -15.15 6.72
N ARG A 2 -20.41 -15.83 6.02
CA ARG A 2 -20.12 -16.87 4.99
C ARG A 2 -20.18 -16.33 3.53
N GLY A 3 -20.34 -15.02 3.34
CA GLY A 3 -20.34 -14.40 2.01
C GLY A 3 -18.92 -14.15 1.47
N LYS A 4 -18.80 -14.04 0.14
CA LYS A 4 -17.55 -13.65 -0.52
C LYS A 4 -17.08 -12.31 0.05
N LYS A 5 -15.83 -12.26 0.53
CA LYS A 5 -15.25 -11.02 1.07
C LYS A 5 -15.21 -9.97 -0.05
N PRO A 6 -15.55 -8.70 0.23
CA PRO A 6 -15.35 -7.62 -0.73
C PRO A 6 -13.86 -7.48 -1.06
N THR A 7 -13.56 -7.06 -2.28
CA THR A 7 -12.17 -6.78 -2.65
C THR A 7 -11.69 -5.49 -2.01
N TRP A 8 -10.38 -5.34 -1.85
CA TRP A 8 -9.75 -4.10 -1.41
C TRP A 8 -10.29 -2.89 -2.19
N ARG A 9 -10.29 -2.98 -3.53
CA ARG A 9 -10.82 -1.95 -4.43
C ARG A 9 -12.31 -1.67 -4.23
N ALA A 10 -13.13 -2.69 -3.97
CA ALA A 10 -14.56 -2.50 -3.72
C ALA A 10 -14.81 -1.71 -2.43
N VAL A 11 -14.03 -1.95 -1.37
CA VAL A 11 -14.12 -1.20 -0.12
C VAL A 11 -13.65 0.25 -0.32
N LEU A 12 -12.57 0.47 -1.08
CA LEU A 12 -12.12 1.83 -1.41
C LEU A 12 -13.17 2.64 -2.17
N ASN A 13 -13.84 2.01 -3.15
CA ASN A 13 -14.90 2.65 -3.92
C ASN A 13 -16.08 3.02 -3.01
N ALA A 14 -16.53 2.08 -2.16
CA ALA A 14 -17.61 2.34 -1.21
C ALA A 14 -17.29 3.51 -0.27
N LEU A 15 -16.07 3.58 0.28
CA LEU A 15 -15.64 4.71 1.12
C LEU A 15 -15.58 6.04 0.36
N THR A 16 -15.30 5.99 -0.94
CA THR A 16 -15.26 7.19 -1.79
C THR A 16 -16.66 7.68 -2.11
N GLU A 17 -17.59 6.76 -2.38
CA GLU A 17 -19.01 7.06 -2.63
C GLU A 17 -19.73 7.62 -1.40
N LEU A 18 -19.39 7.15 -0.20
CA LEU A 18 -20.00 7.63 1.04
C LEU A 18 -19.67 9.09 1.38
N GLN A 19 -18.68 9.71 0.71
CA GLN A 19 -18.27 11.11 0.87
C GLN A 19 -18.13 11.60 2.33
N LEU A 20 -17.74 10.71 3.24
CA LEU A 20 -17.65 11.02 4.66
C LEU A 20 -16.60 12.11 4.94
N ASP A 21 -17.00 13.12 5.71
CA ASP A 21 -16.09 14.14 6.23
C ASP A 21 -14.99 13.47 7.08
N GLY A 22 -13.72 13.74 6.74
CA GLY A 22 -12.54 13.06 7.32
C GLY A 22 -11.83 12.10 6.37
N PHE A 23 -12.45 11.72 5.24
CA PHE A 23 -11.88 10.84 4.22
C PHE A 23 -11.57 11.54 2.88
N LYS A 24 -11.67 12.87 2.82
CA LYS A 24 -11.49 13.66 1.58
C LYS A 24 -10.06 13.61 1.05
N ASP A 25 -9.07 13.52 1.94
CA ASP A 25 -7.66 13.35 1.58
C ASP A 25 -7.29 11.85 1.57
N GLY A 26 -6.95 11.30 0.40
CA GLY A 26 -6.89 9.86 0.12
C GLY A 26 -6.02 8.98 1.03
N LEU A 27 -5.13 9.56 1.84
CA LEU A 27 -4.31 8.81 2.80
C LEU A 27 -5.15 8.14 3.90
N ASN A 28 -6.22 8.79 4.37
CA ASN A 28 -7.10 8.24 5.41
C ASN A 28 -7.94 7.06 4.88
N LYS A 29 -8.33 7.12 3.60
CA LYS A 29 -9.11 6.04 2.97
C LYS A 29 -8.27 4.77 2.82
N ILE A 30 -7.06 4.87 2.31
CA ILE A 30 -6.17 3.70 2.15
C ILE A 30 -5.85 3.04 3.49
N GLN A 31 -5.59 3.84 4.53
CA GLN A 31 -5.36 3.28 5.87
C GLN A 31 -6.56 2.48 6.38
N VAL A 32 -7.78 2.95 6.14
CA VAL A 32 -8.99 2.20 6.50
C VAL A 32 -9.14 0.93 5.68
N VAL A 33 -8.94 0.99 4.36
CA VAL A 33 -9.07 -0.20 3.51
C VAL A 33 -8.00 -1.25 3.86
N ASN A 34 -6.75 -0.82 4.11
CA ASN A 34 -5.68 -1.71 4.58
C ASN A 34 -6.00 -2.29 5.97
N THR A 35 -6.63 -1.54 6.85
CA THR A 35 -7.11 -2.04 8.15
C THR A 35 -8.23 -3.08 7.95
N CYS A 36 -9.17 -2.85 7.03
CA CYS A 36 -10.20 -3.83 6.69
C CYS A 36 -9.59 -5.13 6.15
N ALA A 37 -8.58 -5.05 5.29
CA ALA A 37 -7.84 -6.22 4.80
C ALA A 37 -7.13 -6.96 5.94
N ALA A 38 -6.41 -6.23 6.81
CA ALA A 38 -5.71 -6.80 7.97
C ALA A 38 -6.64 -7.48 8.98
N LEU A 39 -7.85 -6.94 9.19
CA LEU A 39 -8.90 -7.55 10.03
C LEU A 39 -9.65 -8.70 9.32
N GLY A 40 -9.31 -9.00 8.06
CA GLY A 40 -9.95 -10.05 7.27
C GLY A 40 -11.37 -9.72 6.82
N LEU A 41 -11.75 -8.43 6.85
CA LEU A 41 -13.04 -7.89 6.38
C LEU A 41 -13.06 -7.68 4.86
N ALA A 42 -11.90 -7.52 4.23
CA ALA A 42 -11.70 -7.41 2.79
C ALA A 42 -10.61 -8.39 2.31
N THR A 43 -10.50 -8.58 0.99
CA THR A 43 -9.27 -9.17 0.42
C THR A 43 -8.11 -8.19 0.56
N ASP A 44 -6.88 -8.71 0.49
CA ASP A 44 -5.68 -7.87 0.45
C ASP A 44 -5.61 -7.07 -0.86
N ALA A 45 -4.79 -6.01 -0.86
CA ALA A 45 -4.52 -5.20 -2.03
C ALA A 45 -3.62 -5.96 -3.02
N GLU A 46 -3.99 -5.94 -4.29
CA GLU A 46 -3.10 -6.31 -5.37
C GLU A 46 -2.04 -5.20 -5.59
N LYS A 47 -0.95 -5.51 -6.29
CA LYS A 47 0.10 -4.52 -6.58
C LYS A 47 -0.48 -3.34 -7.36
N GLU A 48 -1.39 -3.65 -8.28
CA GLU A 48 -2.10 -2.73 -9.16
C GLU A 48 -3.08 -1.83 -8.40
N ASP A 49 -3.59 -2.27 -7.24
CA ASP A 49 -4.47 -1.46 -6.39
C ASP A 49 -3.74 -0.26 -5.78
N LEU A 50 -2.44 -0.39 -5.49
CA LEU A 50 -1.65 0.64 -4.82
C LEU A 50 -0.92 1.59 -5.78
N ILE A 51 -0.81 1.23 -7.07
CA ILE A 51 -0.16 2.07 -8.09
C ILE A 51 -0.72 3.49 -8.12
N PRO A 52 -2.05 3.72 -8.23
CA PRO A 52 -2.59 5.08 -8.32
C PRO A 52 -2.16 5.96 -7.14
N TRP A 53 -2.02 5.38 -5.95
CA TRP A 53 -1.65 6.12 -4.77
C TRP A 53 -0.15 6.41 -4.67
N LEU A 54 0.71 5.48 -5.10
CA LEU A 54 2.15 5.74 -5.25
C LEU A 54 2.44 6.90 -6.22
N LEU A 55 1.55 7.09 -7.21
CA LEU A 55 1.65 8.15 -8.21
C LEU A 55 1.08 9.49 -7.75
N GLN A 56 0.06 9.49 -6.88
CA GLN A 56 -0.69 10.70 -6.51
C GLN A 56 0.00 11.58 -5.45
N SER A 57 0.88 11.02 -4.62
CA SER A 57 1.47 11.76 -3.50
C SER A 57 2.96 11.58 -3.38
N ASP A 58 3.65 12.65 -2.96
CA ASP A 58 5.05 12.60 -2.49
C ASP A 58 5.15 12.16 -1.01
N LYS A 59 4.02 11.77 -0.39
CA LYS A 59 3.93 11.31 1.00
C LYS A 59 3.73 9.79 1.06
N GLY A 60 3.72 9.25 2.28
CA GLY A 60 3.43 7.83 2.51
C GLY A 60 4.55 6.91 2.03
N ALA A 61 4.21 5.86 1.29
CA ALA A 61 5.18 4.82 0.93
C ALA A 61 6.28 5.35 -0.01
N TRP A 62 5.98 6.33 -0.86
CA TRP A 62 7.02 6.95 -1.69
C TRP A 62 8.07 7.66 -0.83
N LYS A 63 7.66 8.34 0.24
CA LYS A 63 8.59 8.97 1.19
C LYS A 63 9.48 7.92 1.88
N GLY A 64 8.89 6.80 2.29
CA GLY A 64 9.64 5.66 2.83
C GLY A 64 10.67 5.11 1.83
N LEU A 65 10.31 5.01 0.54
CA LEU A 65 11.27 4.63 -0.50
C LEU A 65 12.40 5.65 -0.66
N GLN A 66 12.10 6.95 -0.56
CA GLN A 66 13.13 7.99 -0.60
C GLN A 66 14.12 7.88 0.56
N GLU A 67 13.65 7.53 1.75
CA GLU A 67 14.50 7.26 2.92
C GLU A 67 15.39 6.02 2.73
N MET A 68 14.95 5.04 1.94
CA MET A 68 15.78 3.91 1.51
C MET A 68 16.78 4.27 0.40
N GLY A 69 16.79 5.52 -0.08
CA GLY A 69 17.71 6.00 -1.12
C GLY A 69 17.15 6.04 -2.55
N PHE A 70 15.86 5.68 -2.75
CA PHE A 70 15.23 5.84 -4.07
C PHE A 70 14.92 7.33 -4.35
N SER A 71 15.60 7.94 -5.31
CA SER A 71 15.45 9.36 -5.60
C SER A 71 14.45 9.64 -6.74
N LYS A 72 14.04 10.91 -6.91
CA LYS A 72 13.22 11.27 -8.08
C LYS A 72 14.03 11.03 -9.35
N HIS A 73 13.49 10.23 -10.27
CA HIS A 73 14.14 9.97 -11.54
C HIS A 73 14.30 11.28 -12.33
N PRO A 74 15.48 11.57 -12.93
CA PRO A 74 15.72 12.83 -13.64
C PRO A 74 14.91 12.97 -14.94
N SER A 75 14.35 11.89 -15.47
CA SER A 75 13.53 11.89 -16.69
C SER A 75 12.03 11.81 -16.39
N GLY A 76 11.20 12.33 -17.30
CA GLY A 76 9.74 12.48 -17.19
C GLY A 76 8.91 11.20 -16.95
N ASN A 77 9.55 10.04 -16.74
CA ASN A 77 8.91 8.77 -16.39
C ASN A 77 8.87 8.51 -14.87
N ALA A 78 8.69 9.57 -14.08
CA ALA A 78 8.70 9.51 -12.61
C ALA A 78 7.71 8.47 -12.07
N GLY A 79 6.56 8.27 -12.72
CA GLY A 79 5.56 7.31 -12.26
C GLY A 79 6.00 5.83 -12.35
N HIS A 80 6.50 5.41 -13.51
CA HIS A 80 7.01 4.04 -13.69
C HIS A 80 8.17 3.74 -12.75
N TYR A 81 9.04 4.72 -12.49
CA TYR A 81 10.13 4.58 -11.53
C TYR A 81 9.63 4.30 -10.11
N ARG A 82 8.61 5.03 -9.64
CA ARG A 82 8.02 4.81 -8.29
C ARG A 82 7.45 3.41 -8.15
N VAL A 83 6.72 2.95 -9.17
CA VAL A 83 6.13 1.61 -9.18
C VAL A 83 7.22 0.53 -9.18
N ALA A 84 8.25 0.70 -10.02
CA ALA A 84 9.38 -0.23 -10.08
C ALA A 84 10.14 -0.30 -8.75
N ALA A 85 10.38 0.86 -8.10
CA ALA A 85 11.01 0.92 -6.78
C ALA A 85 10.21 0.14 -5.72
N PHE A 86 8.90 0.36 -5.68
CA PHE A 86 8.01 -0.36 -4.76
C PHE A 86 8.02 -1.88 -5.01
N ILE A 87 7.89 -2.30 -6.27
CA ILE A 87 7.94 -3.73 -6.65
C ILE A 87 9.30 -4.34 -6.31
N CYS A 88 10.39 -3.60 -6.51
CA CYS A 88 11.74 -4.05 -6.17
C CYS A 88 11.87 -4.37 -4.68
N VAL A 89 11.42 -3.46 -3.81
CA VAL A 89 11.42 -3.69 -2.35
C VAL A 89 10.50 -4.84 -1.97
N TYR A 90 9.32 -4.94 -2.58
CA TYR A 90 8.40 -6.05 -2.35
C TYR A 90 9.05 -7.40 -2.67
N ASN A 91 9.61 -7.53 -3.87
CA ASN A 91 10.23 -8.78 -4.31
C ASN A 91 11.44 -9.12 -3.44
N HIS A 92 12.28 -8.13 -3.11
CA HIS A 92 13.42 -8.32 -2.22
C HIS A 92 13.00 -8.89 -0.86
N LEU A 93 11.97 -8.32 -0.22
CA LEU A 93 11.45 -8.83 1.05
C LEU A 93 10.78 -10.20 0.89
N SER A 94 10.08 -10.43 -0.22
CA SER A 94 9.49 -11.73 -0.52
C SER A 94 10.57 -12.82 -0.65
N ASP A 95 11.73 -12.50 -1.19
CA ASP A 95 12.81 -13.47 -1.38
C ASP A 95 13.65 -13.64 -0.09
N ALA A 96 13.77 -12.57 0.71
CA ALA A 96 14.56 -12.58 1.95
C ALA A 96 13.84 -13.22 3.14
N LEU A 97 12.49 -13.15 3.19
CA LEU A 97 11.70 -13.69 4.29
C LEU A 97 11.37 -15.17 4.07
N THR A 98 11.47 -15.96 5.13
CA THR A 98 10.95 -17.34 5.16
C THR A 98 9.41 -17.33 5.15
N GLU A 99 8.79 -18.44 4.74
CA GLU A 99 7.32 -18.56 4.75
C GLU A 99 6.72 -18.38 6.15
N ASP A 100 7.40 -18.84 7.20
CA ASP A 100 6.97 -18.63 8.59
C ASP A 100 6.99 -17.16 8.97
N GLN A 101 8.03 -16.42 8.56
CA GLN A 101 8.10 -14.97 8.78
C GLN A 101 7.03 -14.23 7.98
N LYS A 102 6.81 -14.60 6.71
CA LYS A 102 5.73 -14.03 5.89
C LYS A 102 4.37 -14.25 6.54
N SER A 103 4.10 -15.46 7.02
CA SER A 103 2.84 -15.80 7.70
C SER A 103 2.66 -15.01 9.01
N SER A 104 3.73 -14.85 9.78
CA SER A 104 3.73 -14.12 11.05
C SER A 104 3.54 -12.63 10.87
N LEU A 105 4.20 -12.05 9.87
CA LEU A 105 4.11 -10.62 9.52
C LEU A 105 2.85 -10.28 8.71
N LYS A 106 2.10 -11.28 8.24
CA LYS A 106 1.04 -11.12 7.24
C LYS A 106 1.56 -10.37 6.02
N PHE A 107 2.70 -10.84 5.49
CA PHE A 107 3.39 -10.22 4.37
C PHE A 107 2.48 -10.12 3.14
N SER A 108 2.31 -8.89 2.67
CA SER A 108 1.45 -8.52 1.56
C SER A 108 1.78 -7.13 1.04
N THR A 109 1.10 -6.72 -0.01
CA THR A 109 1.27 -5.39 -0.60
C THR A 109 0.87 -4.30 0.41
N SER A 110 -0.21 -4.51 1.17
CA SER A 110 -0.64 -3.60 2.25
C SER A 110 0.35 -3.59 3.42
N PHE A 111 0.99 -4.73 3.75
CA PHE A 111 2.08 -4.75 4.74
C PHE A 111 3.23 -3.83 4.31
N LEU A 112 3.67 -3.92 3.05
CA LEU A 112 4.77 -3.09 2.55
C LEU A 112 4.40 -1.60 2.54
N GLU A 113 3.17 -1.26 2.15
CA GLU A 113 2.67 0.11 2.23
C GLU A 113 2.72 0.63 3.65
N HIS A 114 2.21 -0.15 4.62
CA HIS A 114 2.26 0.22 6.03
C HIS A 114 3.69 0.37 6.55
N LEU A 115 4.57 -0.57 6.20
CA LEU A 115 5.97 -0.53 6.58
C LEU A 115 6.59 0.79 6.11
N LEU A 116 6.51 1.10 4.82
CA LEU A 116 7.10 2.30 4.23
C LEU A 116 6.45 3.60 4.73
N CYS A 117 5.13 3.60 4.98
CA CYS A 117 4.42 4.75 5.53
C CYS A 117 4.78 5.08 6.98
N LYS A 118 5.20 4.09 7.76
CA LYS A 118 5.41 4.20 9.20
C LYS A 118 6.89 4.26 9.61
N GLN A 119 7.84 4.15 8.66
CA GLN A 119 9.28 4.30 8.90
C GLN A 119 9.64 5.62 9.61
N HIS A 120 8.86 6.69 9.43
CA HIS A 120 9.10 8.01 10.01
C HIS A 120 8.90 8.14 11.55
N ARG A 121 8.78 7.04 12.29
CA ARG A 121 8.48 7.02 13.74
C ARG A 121 9.45 6.16 14.58
N TRP A 122 10.61 5.78 14.05
CA TRP A 122 11.61 4.99 14.78
C TRP A 122 12.86 5.81 15.05
#